data_AF-A0AAF0UTW1-F1
#
_entry.id   AF-A0AAF0UTW1-F1
#
_cell.length_a   1.000
_cell.length_b   1.000
_cell.length_c   1.000
_cell.angle_alpha   90.00
_cell.angle_beta   90.00
_cell.angle_gamma   90.00
#
_symmetry.space_group_name_H-M   'P 1'
#
loop_
_entity.id
_entity.type
_entity.pdbx_description
1 polymer ?
#
loop_
_entity_poly.entity_id
_entity_poly.type
_entity_poly.pdbx_seq_one_letter_code
_entity_poly.pdbx_strand_id
1 'polypeptide(L)' 'MMLLVEGKYYIIYWDASHSSLGAVLMKDKNVIAYASRQLKGHDRNYPTHDLELA' A
#
# COMPACT_ATOMS: atom_id res chain seq x y z
N MET A 1 10.45 -2.18 5.90
CA MET A 1 10.51 -3.50 6.58
C MET A 1 11.57 -4.34 5.90
N MET A 2 12.37 -5.12 6.64
CA MET A 2 13.40 -6.00 6.06
C MET A 2 13.01 -7.45 6.33
N LEU A 3 13.02 -8.28 5.30
CA LEU A 3 12.59 -9.67 5.33
C LEU A 3 13.80 -10.57 5.04
N LEU A 4 14.09 -11.53 5.91
CA LEU A 4 15.09 -12.56 5.65
C LEU A 4 14.38 -13.83 5.21
N VAL A 5 14.58 -14.23 3.95
CA VAL A 5 14.05 -15.47 3.39
C VAL A 5 15.21 -16.25 2.80
N GLU A 6 15.39 -17.49 3.26
CA GLU A 6 16.47 -18.38 2.80
C GLU A 6 17.88 -17.74 2.87
N GLY A 7 18.15 -16.98 3.95
CA GLY A 7 19.42 -16.28 4.14
C GLY A 7 19.66 -15.06 3.23
N LYS A 8 18.66 -14.66 2.45
CA LYS A 8 18.70 -13.46 1.60
C LYS A 8 17.86 -12.36 2.23
N TYR A 9 18.40 -11.14 2.19
CA TYR A 9 17.71 -9.95 2.66
C TYR A 9 16.90 -9.31 1.54
N TYR A 10 15.65 -9.01 1.86
CA TYR A 10 14.74 -8.28 1.01
C TYR A 10 14.24 -7.04 1.74
N ILE A 11 14.14 -5.93 1.02
CA ILE A 11 13.61 -4.69 1.56
C ILE A 11 12.21 -4.51 1.01
N ILE A 12 11.23 -4.46 1.91
CA ILE A 12 9.84 -4.17 1.59
C ILE A 12 9.58 -2.71 1.93
N TYR A 13 9.27 -1.94 0.90
CA TYR A 13 8.74 -0.58 1.00
C TYR A 13 7.22 -0.65 0.96
N TRP A 14 6.57 0.01 1.89
CA TRP A 14 5.11 0.10 1.94
C TRP A 14 4.72 1.57 1.84
N ASP A 15 4.00 1.92 0.78
CA ASP A 15 3.29 3.19 0.66
C ASP A 15 1.88 2.98 1.22
N ALA A 16 1.62 3.61 2.36
CA ALA A 16 0.30 3.71 2.97
C ALA A 16 -0.26 5.11 2.73
N SER A 17 -0.62 5.39 1.47
CA SER A 17 -1.42 6.56 1.17
C SER A 17 -2.91 6.20 1.37
N HIS A 18 -3.71 7.14 1.90
CA HIS A 18 -5.15 6.94 2.17
C HIS A 18 -5.93 6.40 0.95
N SER A 19 -5.42 6.67 -0.26
CA SER A 19 -6.02 6.24 -1.52
C SER A 19 -5.40 4.97 -2.15
N SER A 20 -4.28 4.46 -1.64
CA SER A 20 -3.59 3.29 -2.22
C SER A 20 -2.67 2.59 -1.21
N LEU A 21 -2.81 1.27 -1.12
CA LEU A 21 -1.84 0.41 -0.44
C LEU A 21 -0.92 -0.22 -1.48
N GLY A 22 0.30 0.31 -1.55
CA GLY A 22 1.35 -0.17 -2.45
C GLY A 22 2.50 -0.77 -1.67
N ALA A 23 2.93 -1.99 -2.01
CA ALA A 23 4.18 -2.56 -1.51
C ALA A 23 5.16 -2.80 -2.65
N VAL A 24 6.44 -2.53 -2.43
CA VAL A 24 7.52 -2.78 -3.38
C VAL A 24 8.57 -3.65 -2.69
N LEU A 25 8.89 -4.78 -3.31
CA LEU A 25 9.93 -5.69 -2.86
C LEU A 25 11.22 -5.42 -3.66
N MET A 26 12.28 -5.08 -2.94
CA MET A 26 13.61 -4.85 -3.51
C MET A 26 14.62 -5.86 -2.97
N LYS A 27 15.51 -6.31 -3.86
CA LYS A 27 16.66 -7.16 -3.55
C LYS A 27 17.89 -6.56 -4.20
N ASP A 28 18.95 -6.32 -3.43
CA ASP A 28 20.22 -5.81 -3.95
C ASP A 28 20.04 -4.58 -4.86
N LYS A 29 19.22 -3.61 -4.42
CA LYS A 29 18.85 -2.38 -5.15
C LYS A 29 18.03 -2.59 -6.44
N ASN A 30 17.65 -3.82 -6.76
CA ASN A 30 16.75 -4.13 -7.87
C ASN A 30 15.34 -4.36 -7.37
N VAL A 31 14.34 -3.81 -8.07
CA VAL A 31 12.94 -4.07 -7.78
C VAL A 31 12.55 -5.42 -8.39
N ILE A 32 12.09 -6.36 -7.55
CA ILE A 32 11.75 -7.72 -7.99
C ILE A 32 10.25 -7.98 -8.04
N ALA A 33 9.46 -7.24 -7.27
CA ALA A 33 8.01 -7.39 -7.29
C ALA A 33 7.30 -6.12 -6.81
N TYR A 34 6.16 -5.84 -7.41
CA TYR A 34 5.19 -4.86 -6.94
C TYR A 34 3.98 -5.61 -6.41
N ALA A 35 3.62 -5.36 -5.16
CA ALA A 35 2.43 -5.85 -4.52
C ALA A 35 1.57 -4.64 -4.13
N SER A 36 0.87 -4.07 -5.11
CA SER A 36 -0.13 -3.03 -4.87
C SER A 36 -1.52 -3.63 -5.01
N ARG A 37 -2.34 -3.53 -3.96
CA ARG A 37 -3.78 -3.73 -4.10
C ARG A 37 -4.36 -2.34 -4.31
N GLN A 38 -4.74 -1.99 -5.53
CA GLN A 38 -5.69 -0.90 -5.69
C GLN A 38 -6.87 -1.25 -4.78
N LEU A 39 -7.16 -0.42 -3.79
CA LEU A 39 -8.47 -0.42 -3.17
C LEU A 39 -9.43 -0.13 -4.32
N LYS A 40 -9.91 -1.20 -4.97
CA LYS A 40 -11.00 -1.10 -5.93
C LYS A 40 -12.20 -0.59 -5.14
N GLY A 41 -12.36 0.73 -5.18
CA GLY A 41 -13.63 1.45 -5.18
C GLY A 41 -14.63 1.09 -4.10
N HIS A 42 -14.27 1.15 -2.82
CA HIS A 42 -15.31 1.18 -1.77
C HIS A 42 -15.15 2.27 -0.69
N ASP A 43 -14.07 3.05 -0.68
CA ASP A 43 -13.92 4.15 0.30
C ASP A 43 -14.09 5.55 -0.32
N ARG A 44 -14.59 5.63 -1.56
CA ARG A 44 -15.12 6.88 -2.13
C ARG A 44 -16.63 7.01 -1.88
N ASN A 45 -17.05 6.53 -0.72
CA ASN A 45 -18.29 6.94 -0.07
C ASN A 45 -17.96 7.13 1.40
N TYR A 46 -17.04 8.07 1.69
CA TYR A 46 -17.28 8.90 2.86
C TYR A 46 -18.73 9.39 2.71
N PRO A 47 -19.64 9.15 3.67
CA PRO A 47 -20.75 10.06 3.84
C PRO A 47 -20.10 11.36 4.31
N THR A 48 -19.54 12.11 3.36
CA THR A 48 -19.20 13.50 3.55
C THR A 48 -20.54 14.18 3.74
N HIS A 49 -20.92 14.31 5.00
CA HIS A 49 -21.59 15.49 5.45
C HIS A 49 -22.94 15.74 4.77
N ASP A 50 -23.95 14.94 5.11
CA ASP A 50 -25.28 15.52 5.22
C ASP A 50 -25.40 16.15 6.61
N LEU A 51 -24.83 17.36 6.70
CA LEU A 51 -25.25 18.33 7.71
C LEU A 51 -26.27 19.23 7.03
N GLU A 52 -27.43 18.67 6.70
CA GLU A 52 -28.65 19.47 6.63
C GLU A 52 -29.14 19.67 8.06
N LEU A 53 -28.80 20.82 8.63
CA LEU A 53 -29.55 21.41 9.72
C LEU A 53 -30.05 22.77 9.22
N ALA A 54 -31.21 22.74 8.57
CA ALA A 54 -32.05 23.89 8.28
C ALA A 54 -33.49 23.53 8.63
#